data_AF-A0A0C2FLG8-F1
#
_entry.id   AF-A0A0C2FLG8-F1
#
_cell.length_a   1.000
_cell.length_b   1.000
_cell.length_c   1.000
_cell.angle_alpha   90.00
_cell.angle_beta   90.00
_cell.angle_gamma   90.00
#
_symmetry.space_group_name_H-M   'P 1'
#
loop_
_entity.id
_entity.type
_entity.pdbx_description
1 polymer ?
#
loop_
_entity_poly.entity_id
_entity_poly.type
_entity_poly.pdbx_seq_one_letter_code
_entity_poly.pdbx_strand_id
1 'polypeptide(L)'
;MQDCVLHRFALEIAETGRLRLDHAPDLRNLPYPSGVFNHIFHVDLFYFIHQDLMPEVCHELWRVLKPGGTVACGMQFDRLKKLSKWGILEQSQWDPMRYMSCLEPAGFVDVKIDYNSDTKTGEYQLIRARRPETDKAFEDPDETMRELELQIKKEMMASELLKSRRKLTKEELSFLDEELPGHSRK
;
A
#
# COMPACT_ATOMS: atom_id res chain seq x y z
N MET A 1 -22.67 -21.68 -29.29
CA MET A 1 -22.77 -21.79 -27.81
C MET A 1 -21.38 -21.94 -27.16
N GLN A 2 -20.47 -22.74 -27.74
CA GLN A 2 -19.07 -22.86 -27.30
C GLN A 2 -18.26 -21.54 -27.42
N ASP A 3 -18.46 -20.77 -28.51
CA ASP A 3 -17.80 -19.47 -28.71
C ASP A 3 -18.21 -18.40 -27.69
N CYS A 4 -19.48 -18.42 -27.24
CA CYS A 4 -19.96 -17.51 -26.19
C CYS A 4 -19.30 -17.80 -24.83
N VAL A 5 -18.85 -19.03 -24.58
CA VAL A 5 -18.15 -19.41 -23.34
C VAL A 5 -16.68 -19.02 -23.43
N LEU A 6 -16.04 -19.25 -24.59
CA LEU A 6 -14.62 -18.92 -24.82
C LEU A 6 -14.35 -17.42 -24.92
N HIS A 7 -15.28 -16.64 -25.48
CA HIS A 7 -15.14 -15.20 -25.69
C HIS A 7 -16.02 -14.35 -24.77
N ARG A 8 -16.59 -14.96 -23.73
CA ARG A 8 -17.51 -14.29 -22.80
C ARG A 8 -16.99 -12.94 -22.30
N PHE A 9 -15.74 -12.88 -21.86
CA PHE A 9 -15.15 -11.65 -21.34
C PHE A 9 -14.92 -10.60 -22.42
N ALA A 10 -14.51 -11.00 -23.63
CA ALA A 10 -14.34 -10.08 -24.75
C ALA A 10 -15.69 -9.45 -25.15
N LEU A 11 -16.76 -10.25 -25.12
CA LEU A 11 -18.13 -9.78 -25.36
C LEU A 11 -18.63 -8.88 -24.23
N GLU A 12 -18.44 -9.27 -22.95
CA GLU A 12 -18.83 -8.44 -21.80
C GLU A 12 -18.11 -7.07 -21.77
N ILE A 13 -16.82 -7.03 -22.15
CA ILE A 13 -16.05 -5.78 -22.31
C ILE A 13 -16.65 -4.91 -23.42
N ALA A 14 -16.93 -5.50 -24.59
CA ALA A 14 -17.43 -4.77 -25.75
C ALA A 14 -18.86 -4.24 -25.56
N GLU A 15 -19.71 -4.98 -24.84
CA GLU A 15 -21.16 -4.71 -24.81
C GLU A 15 -21.62 -3.94 -23.58
N THR A 16 -20.99 -4.15 -22.41
CA THR A 16 -21.55 -3.64 -21.14
C THR A 16 -20.94 -2.34 -20.67
N GLY A 17 -19.69 -2.03 -21.07
CA GLY A 17 -18.90 -0.93 -20.52
C GLY A 17 -18.61 -1.06 -19.01
N ARG A 18 -18.97 -2.18 -18.37
CA ARG A 18 -18.76 -2.43 -16.93
C ARG A 18 -17.39 -3.03 -16.63
N LEU A 19 -16.78 -3.65 -17.63
CA LEU A 19 -15.46 -4.26 -17.56
C LEU A 19 -14.52 -3.51 -18.51
N ARG A 20 -13.40 -3.06 -17.97
CA ARG A 20 -12.33 -2.41 -18.72
C ARG A 20 -11.03 -3.14 -18.41
N LEU A 21 -10.25 -3.42 -19.45
CA LEU A 21 -8.90 -3.95 -19.33
C LEU A 21 -7.92 -2.87 -19.73
N ASP A 22 -7.01 -2.54 -18.82
CA ASP A 22 -5.95 -1.58 -19.03
C ASP A 22 -4.60 -2.27 -18.84
N HIS A 23 -3.63 -1.87 -19.65
CA HIS A 23 -2.25 -2.33 -19.50
C HIS A 23 -1.50 -1.36 -18.58
N ALA A 24 -1.12 -1.84 -17.39
CA ALA A 24 -0.36 -1.07 -16.40
C ALA A 24 0.93 -1.83 -16.05
N PRO A 25 2.02 -1.63 -16.82
CA PRO A 25 3.27 -2.37 -16.64
C PRO A 25 4.06 -1.92 -15.41
N ASP A 26 3.79 -0.71 -14.91
CA ASP A 26 4.42 -0.15 -13.72
C ASP A 26 3.34 0.31 -12.74
N LEU A 27 3.29 -0.35 -11.58
CA LEU A 27 2.30 -0.07 -10.54
C LEU A 27 2.61 1.18 -9.72
N ARG A 28 3.76 1.83 -9.96
CA ARG A 28 4.12 3.11 -9.32
C ARG A 28 3.48 4.30 -10.02
N ASN A 29 2.96 4.11 -11.23
CA ASN A 29 2.35 5.16 -12.04
C ASN A 29 1.14 4.61 -12.80
N LEU A 30 0.07 4.35 -12.05
CA LEU A 30 -1.19 3.90 -12.59
C LEU A 30 -1.86 5.04 -13.39
N PRO A 31 -2.38 4.78 -14.59
CA PRO A 31 -2.93 5.79 -15.49
C PRO A 31 -4.35 6.24 -15.09
N TYR A 32 -4.61 6.36 -13.79
CA TYR A 32 -5.89 6.76 -13.23
C TYR A 32 -5.74 8.03 -12.39
N PRO A 33 -6.73 8.94 -12.41
CA PRO A 33 -6.80 10.02 -11.44
C PRO A 33 -6.83 9.51 -9.99
N SER A 34 -6.53 10.42 -9.06
CA SER A 34 -6.66 10.12 -7.63
C SER A 34 -8.14 9.94 -7.27
N GLY A 35 -8.47 9.03 -6.34
CA GLY A 35 -9.84 8.89 -5.85
C GLY A 35 -10.84 8.27 -6.86
N VAL A 36 -10.39 7.38 -7.73
CA VAL A 36 -11.25 6.76 -8.76
C VAL A 36 -11.89 5.47 -8.27
N PHE A 37 -11.14 4.62 -7.59
CA PHE A 37 -11.59 3.28 -7.19
C PHE A 37 -12.20 3.28 -5.80
N ASN A 38 -13.30 2.56 -5.64
CA ASN A 38 -13.88 2.28 -4.33
C ASN A 38 -13.14 1.15 -3.61
N HIS A 39 -12.72 0.13 -4.36
CA HIS A 39 -12.06 -1.06 -3.82
C HIS A 39 -10.96 -1.51 -4.77
N ILE A 40 -9.85 -1.98 -4.20
CA ILE A 40 -8.78 -2.68 -4.90
C ILE A 40 -8.71 -4.10 -4.35
N PHE A 41 -8.67 -5.07 -5.26
CA PHE A 41 -8.43 -6.45 -4.92
C PHE A 41 -7.28 -6.99 -5.77
N HIS A 42 -6.28 -7.57 -5.11
CA HIS A 42 -5.19 -8.24 -5.79
C HIS A 42 -4.87 -9.58 -5.12
N VAL A 43 -4.36 -10.53 -5.90
CA VAL A 43 -4.07 -11.89 -5.44
C VAL A 43 -2.68 -12.24 -5.92
N ASP A 44 -1.85 -12.71 -5.00
CA ASP A 44 -0.48 -13.16 -5.27
C ASP A 44 0.41 -12.15 -6.01
N LEU A 45 0.14 -10.85 -5.86
CA LEU A 45 0.80 -9.80 -6.63
C LEU A 45 2.13 -9.36 -6.00
N PHE A 46 2.12 -9.05 -4.69
CA PHE A 46 3.24 -8.37 -4.04
C PHE A 46 4.53 -9.20 -3.98
N TYR A 47 4.45 -10.51 -4.21
CA TYR A 47 5.61 -11.41 -4.26
C TYR A 47 6.58 -11.06 -5.39
N PHE A 48 6.02 -10.50 -6.47
CA PHE A 48 6.74 -10.14 -7.69
C PHE A 48 7.18 -8.67 -7.71
N ILE A 49 6.87 -7.92 -6.64
CA ILE A 49 7.30 -6.53 -6.49
C ILE A 49 8.58 -6.52 -5.65
N HIS A 50 9.60 -5.84 -6.17
CA HIS A 50 10.84 -5.64 -5.43
C HIS A 50 10.60 -4.77 -4.19
N GLN A 51 11.29 -5.07 -3.08
CA GLN A 51 11.01 -4.44 -1.78
C GLN A 51 11.23 -2.93 -1.77
N ASP A 52 12.22 -2.45 -2.51
CA ASP A 52 12.56 -1.04 -2.71
C ASP A 52 11.45 -0.26 -3.42
N LEU A 53 10.69 -0.93 -4.30
CA LEU A 53 9.57 -0.32 -5.03
C LEU A 53 8.23 -0.40 -4.29
N MET A 54 8.12 -1.26 -3.28
CA MET A 54 6.87 -1.50 -2.54
C MET A 54 6.26 -0.22 -1.93
N PRO A 55 7.05 0.71 -1.33
CA PRO A 55 6.48 1.95 -0.80
C PRO A 55 5.81 2.82 -1.87
N GLU A 56 6.45 2.97 -3.03
CA GLU A 56 5.90 3.75 -4.16
C GLU A 56 4.63 3.11 -4.70
N VAL A 57 4.60 1.77 -4.82
CA VAL A 57 3.39 1.04 -5.24
C VAL A 57 2.27 1.21 -4.22
N CYS A 58 2.54 1.06 -2.91
CA CYS A 58 1.53 1.25 -1.88
C CYS A 58 0.97 2.69 -1.91
N HIS A 59 1.83 3.69 -2.09
CA HIS A 59 1.39 5.08 -2.24
C HIS A 59 0.49 5.26 -3.46
N GLU A 60 0.83 4.63 -4.58
CA GLU A 60 0.03 4.72 -5.80
C GLU A 60 -1.34 4.04 -5.67
N LEU A 61 -1.40 2.88 -5.00
CA LEU A 61 -2.66 2.21 -4.64
C LEU A 61 -3.52 3.09 -3.72
N TRP A 62 -2.90 3.77 -2.75
CA TRP A 62 -3.57 4.70 -1.86
C TRP A 62 -4.14 5.90 -2.64
N ARG A 63 -3.36 6.47 -3.55
CA ARG A 63 -3.72 7.65 -4.36
C ARG A 63 -4.98 7.40 -5.18
N VAL A 64 -5.05 6.27 -5.87
CA VAL A 64 -6.17 5.94 -6.78
C VAL A 64 -7.44 5.50 -6.05
N LEU A 65 -7.36 5.12 -4.76
CA LEU A 65 -8.54 4.80 -3.94
C LEU A 65 -9.28 6.06 -3.52
N LYS A 66 -10.61 5.99 -3.40
CA LYS A 66 -11.42 7.04 -2.76
C LYS A 66 -11.18 7.07 -1.24
N PRO A 67 -11.44 8.19 -0.56
CA PRO A 67 -11.56 8.20 0.89
C PRO A 67 -12.55 7.12 1.37
N GLY A 68 -12.20 6.39 2.42
CA GLY A 68 -12.94 5.22 2.91
C GLY A 68 -12.82 3.96 2.04
N GLY A 69 -12.16 4.03 0.88
CA GLY A 69 -11.95 2.91 -0.02
C GLY A 69 -11.05 1.83 0.59
N THR A 70 -11.19 0.58 0.13
CA THR A 70 -10.48 -0.56 0.73
C THR A 70 -9.54 -1.25 -0.24
N VAL A 71 -8.46 -1.81 0.28
CA VAL A 71 -7.59 -2.74 -0.42
C VAL A 71 -7.64 -4.10 0.27
N ALA A 72 -7.72 -5.16 -0.52
CA ALA A 72 -7.63 -6.53 -0.04
C ALA A 72 -6.63 -7.32 -0.89
N CYS A 73 -5.71 -8.02 -0.23
CA CYS A 73 -4.75 -8.91 -0.84
C CYS A 73 -5.00 -10.36 -0.38
N GLY A 74 -5.35 -11.24 -1.31
CA GLY A 74 -5.57 -12.66 -1.03
C GLY A 74 -4.33 -13.50 -1.24
N MET A 75 -4.11 -14.47 -0.35
CA MET A 75 -3.04 -15.46 -0.45
C MET A 75 -3.36 -16.79 0.22
N GLN A 76 -2.56 -17.81 -0.09
CA GLN A 76 -2.68 -19.13 0.52
C GLN A 76 -1.30 -19.68 0.92
N PHE A 77 -0.98 -19.64 2.22
CA PHE A 77 0.34 -20.04 2.73
C PHE A 77 0.79 -21.44 2.32
N ASP A 78 -0.11 -22.42 2.30
CA ASP A 78 0.27 -23.77 1.90
C ASP A 78 0.68 -23.87 0.43
N ARG A 79 0.06 -23.03 -0.42
CA ARG A 79 0.45 -22.90 -1.82
C ARG A 79 1.82 -22.25 -1.94
N LEU A 80 2.06 -21.17 -1.21
CA LEU A 80 3.34 -20.43 -1.22
C LEU A 80 4.51 -21.28 -0.68
N LYS A 81 4.28 -22.05 0.39
CA LYS A 81 5.24 -23.03 0.90
C LYS A 81 5.61 -24.08 -0.16
N LYS A 82 4.64 -24.58 -0.94
CA LYS A 82 4.91 -25.51 -2.05
C LYS A 82 5.72 -24.86 -3.16
N LEU A 83 5.35 -23.63 -3.57
CA LEU A 83 6.12 -22.87 -4.57
C LEU A 83 7.57 -22.64 -4.11
N SER A 84 7.78 -22.43 -2.82
CA SER A 84 9.13 -22.29 -2.26
C SER A 84 9.93 -23.58 -2.28
N LYS A 85 9.30 -24.70 -1.93
CA LYS A 85 9.93 -26.02 -2.03
C LYS A 85 10.30 -26.39 -3.47
N TRP A 86 9.56 -25.87 -4.45
CA TRP A 86 9.85 -26.06 -5.87
C TRP A 86 10.85 -25.05 -6.44
N GLY A 87 11.36 -24.11 -5.62
CA GLY A 87 12.32 -23.10 -6.05
C GLY A 87 11.74 -22.02 -6.96
N ILE A 88 10.41 -21.86 -6.98
CA ILE A 88 9.72 -20.85 -7.81
C ILE A 88 9.71 -19.47 -7.10
N LEU A 89 9.57 -19.47 -5.79
CA LEU A 89 9.59 -18.26 -4.95
C LEU A 89 10.51 -18.50 -3.76
N GLU A 90 11.19 -17.45 -3.30
CA GLU A 90 11.86 -17.48 -2.01
C GLU A 90 10.85 -17.20 -0.88
N GLN A 91 11.12 -17.73 0.32
CA GLN A 91 10.27 -17.45 1.49
C GLN A 91 10.23 -15.97 1.83
N SER A 92 11.36 -15.28 1.65
CA SER A 92 11.46 -13.82 1.75
C SER A 92 10.51 -13.13 0.78
N GLN A 93 10.21 -13.69 -0.39
CA GLN A 93 9.36 -13.02 -1.38
C GLN A 93 7.90 -12.92 -0.94
N TRP A 94 7.37 -13.94 -0.26
CA TRP A 94 5.95 -14.00 0.09
C TRP A 94 5.63 -13.71 1.56
N ASP A 95 6.62 -13.36 2.37
CA ASP A 95 6.38 -12.90 3.74
C ASP A 95 5.35 -11.74 3.76
N PRO A 96 4.17 -11.94 4.37
CA PRO A 96 3.13 -10.92 4.49
C PRO A 96 3.63 -9.59 5.06
N MET A 97 4.60 -9.65 5.96
CA MET A 97 5.12 -8.46 6.65
C MET A 97 5.81 -7.49 5.69
N ARG A 98 6.36 -7.98 4.57
CA ARG A 98 6.96 -7.12 3.53
C ARG A 98 5.95 -6.16 2.92
N TYR A 99 4.71 -6.60 2.75
CA TYR A 99 3.64 -5.76 2.23
C TYR A 99 2.98 -4.95 3.34
N MET A 100 2.66 -5.59 4.47
CA MET A 100 1.97 -4.92 5.58
C MET A 100 2.77 -3.73 6.14
N SER A 101 4.09 -3.87 6.27
CA SER A 101 4.96 -2.79 6.77
C SER A 101 5.02 -1.56 5.85
N CYS A 102 4.60 -1.67 4.59
CA CYS A 102 4.55 -0.56 3.65
C CYS A 102 3.15 0.09 3.55
N LEU A 103 2.10 -0.53 4.10
CA LEU A 103 0.73 -0.01 4.02
C LEU A 103 0.52 1.20 4.94
N GLU A 104 0.89 1.09 6.21
CA GLU A 104 0.71 2.20 7.17
C GLU A 104 1.52 3.45 6.78
N PRO A 105 2.82 3.34 6.40
CA PRO A 105 3.58 4.50 5.94
C PRO A 105 3.03 5.13 4.66
N ALA A 106 2.32 4.37 3.81
CA ALA A 106 1.65 4.90 2.63
C ALA A 106 0.33 5.64 2.96
N GLY A 107 -0.11 5.65 4.22
CA GLY A 107 -1.32 6.34 4.68
C GLY A 107 -2.55 5.45 4.80
N PHE A 108 -2.42 4.12 4.68
CA PHE A 108 -3.52 3.21 4.97
C PHE A 108 -3.74 3.06 6.48
N VAL A 109 -4.99 2.82 6.86
CA VAL A 109 -5.43 2.52 8.22
C VAL A 109 -6.09 1.14 8.30
N ASP A 110 -6.32 0.66 9.52
CA ASP A 110 -6.94 -0.65 9.80
C ASP A 110 -6.20 -1.82 9.12
N VAL A 111 -4.87 -1.75 9.05
CA VAL A 111 -4.04 -2.77 8.43
C VAL A 111 -4.07 -4.04 9.27
N LYS A 112 -4.54 -5.14 8.68
CA LYS A 112 -4.64 -6.43 9.38
C LYS A 112 -4.57 -7.60 8.42
N ILE A 113 -4.29 -8.78 8.98
CA ILE A 113 -4.38 -10.06 8.26
C ILE A 113 -5.49 -10.91 8.89
N ASP A 114 -6.49 -11.24 8.08
CA ASP A 114 -7.58 -12.14 8.45
C ASP A 114 -7.25 -13.57 7.99
N TYR A 115 -7.45 -14.55 8.86
CA TYR A 115 -7.30 -15.97 8.56
C TYR A 115 -8.66 -16.59 8.33
N ASN A 116 -8.86 -17.20 7.17
CA ASN A 116 -10.15 -17.71 6.73
C ASN A 116 -10.00 -19.16 6.28
N SER A 117 -11.10 -19.90 6.32
CA SER A 117 -11.19 -21.25 5.79
C SER A 117 -12.51 -21.42 5.04
N ASP A 118 -12.44 -22.08 3.89
CA ASP A 118 -13.59 -22.42 3.07
C ASP A 118 -13.54 -23.90 2.65
N THR A 119 -14.71 -24.53 2.56
CA THR A 119 -14.83 -25.95 2.20
C THR A 119 -14.29 -26.27 0.80
N LYS A 120 -14.30 -25.33 -0.14
CA LYS A 120 -13.80 -25.53 -1.51
C LYS A 120 -12.34 -25.08 -1.65
N THR A 121 -11.98 -23.97 -1.01
CA THR A 121 -10.70 -23.29 -1.22
C THR A 121 -9.63 -23.70 -0.20
N GLY A 122 -10.06 -24.27 0.93
CA GLY A 122 -9.20 -24.56 2.08
C GLY A 122 -8.91 -23.31 2.90
N GLU A 123 -7.81 -23.32 3.64
CA GLU A 123 -7.34 -22.17 4.42
C GLU A 123 -6.69 -21.12 3.52
N TYR A 124 -7.01 -19.85 3.76
CA TYR A 124 -6.44 -18.71 3.05
C TYR A 124 -6.36 -17.47 3.95
N GLN A 125 -5.51 -16.54 3.56
CA GLN A 125 -5.26 -15.31 4.30
C GLN A 125 -5.64 -14.10 3.46
N LEU A 126 -6.18 -13.07 4.12
CA LEU A 126 -6.53 -11.80 3.52
C LEU A 126 -5.85 -10.66 4.28
N ILE A 127 -4.90 -9.99 3.65
CA ILE A 127 -4.45 -8.70 4.15
C ILE A 127 -5.48 -7.66 3.74
N ARG A 128 -5.98 -6.89 4.70
CA ARG A 128 -6.92 -5.80 4.45
C ARG A 128 -6.35 -4.50 5.00
N ALA A 129 -6.64 -3.44 4.28
CA ALA A 129 -6.40 -2.09 4.75
C ALA A 129 -7.42 -1.13 4.09
N ARG A 130 -7.51 0.08 4.61
CA ARG A 130 -8.48 1.08 4.18
C ARG A 130 -7.83 2.45 4.07
N ARG A 131 -8.25 3.26 3.10
CA ARG A 131 -7.92 4.68 3.06
C ARG A 131 -8.80 5.43 4.07
N PRO A 132 -8.26 6.36 4.88
CA PRO A 132 -9.06 7.19 5.78
C PRO A 132 -10.28 7.83 5.10
N GLU A 133 -11.36 8.07 5.85
CA GLU A 133 -12.59 8.67 5.31
C GLU A 133 -12.43 10.16 5.01
N THR A 134 -11.56 10.83 5.76
CA THR A 134 -11.16 12.21 5.56
C THR A 134 -9.68 12.27 5.27
N ASP A 135 -9.33 13.00 4.23
CA ASP A 135 -7.95 13.36 3.97
C ASP A 135 -7.66 14.63 4.78
N LYS A 136 -7.09 14.48 5.98
CA LYS A 136 -6.72 15.62 6.84
C LYS A 136 -5.91 16.69 6.10
N ALA A 137 -5.13 16.27 5.10
CA ALA A 137 -4.37 17.13 4.19
C ALA A 137 -5.22 18.19 3.45
N PHE A 138 -6.52 17.93 3.25
CA PHE A 138 -7.45 18.88 2.65
C PHE A 138 -8.31 19.62 3.67
N GLU A 139 -8.33 19.19 4.93
CA GLU A 139 -9.05 19.89 6.02
C GLU A 139 -8.27 21.14 6.47
N ASP A 140 -6.94 21.02 6.60
CA ASP A 140 -6.05 22.16 6.85
C ASP A 140 -4.72 22.01 6.06
N PRO A 141 -4.69 22.52 4.81
CA PRO A 141 -3.49 22.48 3.97
C PRO A 141 -2.29 23.23 4.57
N ASP A 142 -2.55 24.27 5.36
CA ASP A 142 -1.50 25.09 5.96
C ASP A 142 -0.84 24.36 7.14
N GLU A 143 -1.62 23.67 7.97
CA GLU A 143 -1.11 22.80 9.04
C GLU A 143 -0.32 21.62 8.44
N THR A 144 -0.87 20.97 7.43
CA THR A 144 -0.22 19.84 6.75
C THR A 144 1.11 20.23 6.09
N MET A 145 1.16 21.41 5.47
CA MET A 145 2.40 21.94 4.90
C MET A 145 3.45 22.20 5.99
N ARG A 146 3.05 22.77 7.14
CA ARG A 146 3.96 23.00 8.27
C ARG A 146 4.50 21.70 8.85
N GLU A 147 3.65 20.68 9.00
CA GLU A 147 4.07 19.35 9.46
C GLU A 147 5.10 18.74 8.51
N LEU A 148 4.83 18.79 7.20
CA LEU A 148 5.73 18.29 6.17
C LEU A 148 7.08 19.03 6.17
N GLU A 149 7.06 20.36 6.25
CA GLU A 149 8.27 21.17 6.37
C GLU A 149 9.09 20.80 7.62
N LEU A 150 8.43 20.58 8.75
CA LEU A 150 9.09 20.18 9.99
C LEU A 150 9.76 18.80 9.83
N GLN A 151 9.05 17.85 9.24
CA GLN A 151 9.55 16.49 9.02
C GLN A 151 10.75 16.47 8.08
N ILE A 152 10.68 17.21 6.95
CA ILE A 152 11.80 17.37 6.01
C ILE A 152 13.02 17.98 6.74
N LYS A 153 12.82 19.03 7.55
CA LYS A 153 13.90 19.65 8.33
C LYS A 153 14.54 18.66 9.31
N LYS A 154 13.74 17.86 10.03
CA LYS A 154 14.23 16.84 10.97
C LYS A 154 15.04 15.76 10.25
N GLU A 155 14.57 15.25 9.11
CA GLU A 155 15.28 14.24 8.32
C GLU A 155 16.59 14.77 7.72
N MET A 156 16.58 16.00 7.18
CA MET A 156 17.79 16.64 6.67
C MET A 156 18.83 16.81 7.77
N MET A 157 18.42 17.27 8.96
CA MET A 157 19.31 17.42 10.11
C MET A 157 19.89 16.08 10.57
N ALA A 158 19.06 15.03 10.67
CA ALA A 158 19.52 13.69 11.00
C ALA A 158 20.54 13.16 9.98
N SER A 159 20.31 13.39 8.68
CA SER A 159 21.23 13.03 7.60
C SER A 159 22.58 13.77 7.70
N GLU A 160 22.56 15.08 8.00
CA GLU A 160 23.77 15.88 8.20
C GLU A 160 24.55 15.47 9.44
N LEU A 161 23.88 15.09 10.53
CA LEU A 161 24.53 14.59 11.74
C LEU A 161 25.22 13.25 11.49
N LEU A 162 24.57 12.34 10.76
CA LEU A 162 25.16 11.07 10.34
C LEU A 162 26.41 11.29 9.47
N LYS A 163 26.39 12.30 8.59
CA LYS A 163 27.55 12.66 7.73
C LYS A 163 28.67 13.34 8.51
N SER A 164 28.36 14.26 9.41
CA SER A 164 29.34 15.11 10.10
C SER A 164 29.91 14.49 11.39
N ARG A 165 29.26 13.45 11.96
CA ARG A 165 29.57 12.85 13.28
C ARG A 165 29.69 13.89 14.41
N ARG A 166 29.10 15.07 14.25
CA ARG A 166 29.10 16.13 15.26
C ARG A 166 28.04 15.83 16.31
N LYS A 167 28.29 16.27 17.56
CA LYS A 167 27.24 16.32 18.58
C LYS A 167 26.26 17.46 18.27
N LEU A 168 24.98 17.22 18.53
CA LEU A 168 23.95 18.26 18.42
C LEU A 168 24.17 19.36 19.45
N THR A 169 23.81 20.59 19.06
CA THR A 169 23.64 21.70 20.00
C THR A 169 22.36 21.50 20.82
N LYS A 170 22.24 22.24 21.94
CA LYS A 170 21.03 22.20 22.78
C LYS A 170 19.78 22.64 22.03
N GLU A 171 19.91 23.58 21.09
CA GLU A 171 18.81 24.09 20.27
C GLU A 171 18.35 23.05 19.24
N GLU A 172 19.30 22.35 18.60
CA GLU A 172 19.01 21.26 17.67
C GLU A 172 18.32 20.07 18.37
N LEU A 173 18.73 19.77 19.62
CA LEU A 173 18.07 18.75 20.46
C LEU A 173 16.63 19.15 20.81
N SER A 174 16.40 20.40 21.23
CA SER A 174 15.04 20.86 21.54
C SER A 174 14.11 20.86 20.32
N PHE A 175 14.65 21.12 19.13
CA PHE A 175 13.88 21.08 17.88
C PHE A 175 13.50 19.64 17.47
N LEU A 176 14.40 18.66 17.70
CA LEU A 176 14.04 17.26 17.48
C LEU A 176 12.95 16.78 18.46
N ASP A 177 12.99 17.26 19.70
CA ASP A 177 12.04 16.96 20.76
C ASP A 177 10.68 17.70 20.62
N GLU A 178 10.55 18.68 19.73
CA GLU A 178 9.24 19.31 19.44
C GLU A 178 8.26 18.27 18.91
N GLU A 179 7.17 18.04 19.64
CA GLU A 179 6.08 17.15 19.22
C GLU A 179 5.39 17.74 17.97
N LEU A 180 5.10 16.89 16.98
CA LEU A 180 4.34 17.29 15.80
C LEU A 180 2.95 17.80 16.24
N PRO A 181 2.49 18.96 15.74
CA PRO A 181 1.12 19.40 15.98
C PRO A 181 0.15 18.29 15.53
N GLY A 182 -0.93 18.08 16.27
CA GLY A 182 -1.92 17.02 15.99
C GLY A 182 -1.79 15.71 16.77
N HIS A 183 -0.63 15.42 17.40
CA HIS A 183 -0.53 14.32 18.37
C HIS A 183 -1.01 14.75 19.77
N SER A 184 -2.29 15.10 19.90
CA SER A 184 -2.91 15.16 21.22
C SER A 184 -2.90 13.76 21.82
N ARG A 185 -2.07 13.52 22.84
CA ARG A 185 -2.14 12.32 23.68
C ARG A 185 -3.58 12.16 24.17
N LYS A 186 -4.27 11.11 23.73
CA LYS A 186 -5.45 10.56 24.39
C LYS A 186 -5.05 9.29 25.10
#